data_AF-A0A948S0X3-F1
#
_entry.id   AF-A0A948S0X3-F1
#
_cell.length_a   1.000
_cell.length_b   1.000
_cell.length_c   1.000
_cell.angle_alpha   90.00
_cell.angle_beta   90.00
_cell.angle_gamma   90.00
#
_symmetry.space_group_name_H-M   'P 1'
#
loop_
_entity.id
_entity.type
_entity.pdbx_description
1 polymer ?
#
loop_
_entity_poly.entity_id
_entity_poly.type
_entity_poly.pdbx_seq_one_letter_code
_entity_poly.pdbx_strand_id
1 'polypeptide(L)'
;MRYLLSKAYQVVGFVLGIFLMGLMISPVMAEDPVGRISIGVNFGIAGLAMDDVNREIDRGNDYLRFKGLTTMDRLSSGYNVYGDFKTALKDPFYISLGYGTLTALSEVSYNQILSAKADATVIFGRLLYAIPWRPFENGRLFVGGGGVLLRDAVLEIGHERDEEAKVPERKEIISFKGSGSGFQFDILGEYLIGDHMTFMMNAGYRFATADYDDWSIAIRHADHQAYRGIDAFADDEQLFWAYRDIDAFLLHSFLQDPGNRPDPDDEEAANADGPPINTLKVVDNLNLDFSGARFEVGLRFYFF
;
A
#
# COMPACT_ATOMS: atom_id res chain seq x y z
N MET A 1 -11.69 12.60 -4.28
CA MET A 1 -12.80 11.72 -3.84
C MET A 1 -13.61 11.04 -4.97
N ARG A 2 -14.20 11.73 -5.95
CA ARG A 2 -15.01 11.07 -7.02
C ARG A 2 -14.23 10.10 -7.93
N TYR A 3 -12.94 10.35 -8.15
CA TYR A 3 -12.11 9.57 -9.07
C TYR A 3 -11.60 8.24 -8.47
N LEU A 4 -11.31 8.21 -7.17
CA LEU A 4 -10.91 6.98 -6.45
C LEU A 4 -12.10 6.05 -6.20
N LEU A 5 -13.27 6.62 -5.88
CA LEU A 5 -14.53 5.86 -5.81
C LEU A 5 -14.84 5.19 -7.15
N SER A 6 -14.65 5.87 -8.29
CA SER A 6 -14.92 5.24 -9.59
C SER A 6 -14.00 4.06 -9.89
N LYS A 7 -12.72 4.11 -9.50
CA LYS A 7 -11.78 2.99 -9.66
C LYS A 7 -12.12 1.83 -8.72
N ALA A 8 -12.48 2.10 -7.47
CA ALA A 8 -12.94 1.07 -6.54
C ALA A 8 -14.22 0.37 -7.03
N TYR A 9 -15.21 1.12 -7.55
CA TYR A 9 -16.41 0.54 -8.15
C TYR A 9 -16.13 -0.24 -9.43
N GLN A 10 -15.15 0.20 -10.25
CA GLN A 10 -14.73 -0.54 -11.43
C GLN A 10 -14.06 -1.86 -11.06
N VAL A 11 -13.20 -1.88 -10.03
CA VAL A 11 -12.55 -3.11 -9.56
C VAL A 11 -13.57 -4.04 -8.89
N VAL A 12 -14.41 -3.53 -7.99
CA VAL A 12 -15.47 -4.32 -7.37
C VAL A 12 -16.43 -4.87 -8.43
N GLY A 13 -16.87 -4.03 -9.37
CA GLY A 13 -17.74 -4.43 -10.47
C GLY A 13 -17.10 -5.45 -11.42
N PHE A 14 -15.81 -5.31 -11.71
CA PHE A 14 -15.04 -6.28 -12.51
C PHE A 14 -14.89 -7.61 -11.78
N VAL A 15 -14.57 -7.59 -10.48
CA VAL A 15 -14.43 -8.80 -9.67
C VAL A 15 -15.78 -9.50 -9.47
N LEU A 16 -16.85 -8.76 -9.22
CA LEU A 16 -18.22 -9.29 -9.18
C LEU A 16 -18.65 -9.83 -10.55
N GLY A 17 -18.25 -9.16 -11.63
CA GLY A 17 -18.50 -9.59 -13.01
C GLY A 17 -17.82 -10.92 -13.34
N ILE A 18 -16.56 -11.08 -12.95
CA ILE A 18 -15.84 -12.36 -13.09
C ILE A 18 -16.50 -13.45 -12.23
N PHE A 19 -16.86 -13.13 -10.98
CA PHE A 19 -17.55 -14.06 -10.09
C PHE A 19 -18.88 -14.53 -10.69
N LEU A 20 -19.72 -13.60 -11.15
CA LEU A 20 -21.00 -13.90 -11.78
C LEU A 20 -20.83 -14.65 -13.12
N MET A 21 -19.81 -14.32 -13.91
CA MET A 21 -19.47 -15.09 -15.12
C MET A 21 -19.05 -16.52 -14.76
N GLY A 22 -18.24 -16.71 -13.71
CA GLY A 22 -17.83 -18.03 -13.23
C GLY A 22 -19.03 -18.88 -12.80
N LEU A 23 -20.04 -18.27 -12.16
CA LEU A 23 -21.28 -18.94 -11.80
C LEU A 23 -22.15 -19.34 -13.02
N MET A 24 -21.94 -18.74 -14.19
CA MET A 24 -22.68 -19.05 -15.42
C MET A 24 -22.02 -20.12 -16.31
N ILE A 25 -20.81 -20.58 -15.98
CA ILE A 25 -20.17 -21.69 -16.69
C ILE A 25 -20.83 -22.99 -16.21
N SER A 26 -21.57 -23.68 -17.09
CA SER A 26 -22.16 -24.99 -16.75
C SER A 26 -21.06 -25.96 -16.31
N PRO A 27 -21.21 -26.64 -15.16
CA PRO A 27 -20.23 -27.59 -14.71
C PRO A 27 -20.22 -28.81 -15.63
N VAL A 28 -19.13 -29.00 -16.36
CA VAL A 28 -18.70 -30.35 -16.72
C VAL A 28 -18.26 -31.00 -15.40
N MET A 29 -18.74 -32.21 -15.11
CA MET A 29 -18.31 -32.93 -13.90
C MET A 29 -16.80 -33.12 -13.98
N ALA A 30 -16.07 -32.37 -13.17
CA ALA A 30 -14.62 -32.44 -13.08
C ALA A 30 -14.28 -33.41 -11.96
N GLU A 31 -13.32 -34.31 -12.19
CA GLU A 31 -12.80 -35.14 -11.12
C GLU A 31 -12.09 -34.26 -10.08
N ASP A 32 -12.29 -34.57 -8.81
CA ASP A 32 -11.70 -33.79 -7.72
C ASP A 32 -10.16 -33.89 -7.79
N PRO A 33 -9.41 -32.79 -7.95
CA PRO A 33 -7.96 -32.83 -8.12
C PRO A 33 -7.24 -33.03 -6.77
N VAL A 34 -7.79 -33.87 -5.88
CA VAL A 34 -7.17 -34.27 -4.61
C VAL A 34 -5.83 -34.94 -4.91
N GLY A 35 -4.81 -34.58 -4.12
CA GLY A 35 -3.45 -35.10 -4.29
C GLY A 35 -2.62 -34.40 -5.37
N ARG A 36 -3.23 -33.57 -6.23
CA ARG A 36 -2.50 -32.86 -7.29
C ARG A 36 -1.69 -31.69 -6.76
N ILE A 37 -0.61 -31.39 -7.46
CA ILE A 37 0.14 -30.15 -7.30
C ILE A 37 -0.60 -29.04 -8.05
N SER A 38 -0.59 -27.82 -7.52
CA SER A 38 -1.23 -26.71 -8.20
C SER A 38 -0.51 -25.39 -8.04
N ILE A 39 -0.61 -24.54 -9.05
CA ILE A 39 -0.08 -23.18 -9.07
C ILE A 39 -1.25 -22.22 -9.28
N GLY A 40 -1.38 -21.26 -8.38
CA GLY A 40 -2.39 -20.21 -8.40
C GLY A 40 -1.78 -18.84 -8.65
N VAL A 41 -2.54 -17.98 -9.32
CA VAL A 41 -2.28 -16.54 -9.39
C VAL A 41 -3.55 -15.81 -8.96
N ASN A 42 -3.41 -14.87 -8.03
CA ASN A 42 -4.48 -14.12 -7.41
C ASN A 42 -4.20 -12.62 -7.50
N PHE A 43 -5.27 -11.85 -7.66
CA PHE A 43 -5.27 -10.39 -7.66
C PHE A 43 -6.38 -9.92 -6.74
N GLY A 44 -6.16 -8.82 -6.04
CA GLY A 44 -7.14 -8.40 -5.05
C GLY A 44 -6.87 -7.04 -4.43
N ILE A 45 -7.69 -6.78 -3.42
CA ILE A 45 -7.65 -5.57 -2.61
C ILE A 45 -7.29 -5.95 -1.18
N ALA A 46 -6.54 -5.07 -0.52
CA ALA A 46 -6.21 -5.16 0.88
C ALA A 46 -6.64 -3.88 1.58
N GLY A 47 -7.34 -4.01 2.70
CA GLY A 47 -7.38 -2.98 3.73
C GLY A 47 -6.05 -2.98 4.47
N LEU A 48 -5.60 -1.80 4.89
CA LEU A 48 -4.35 -1.60 5.61
C LEU A 48 -4.62 -0.74 6.85
N ALA A 49 -4.07 -1.16 7.99
CA ALA A 49 -4.15 -0.41 9.24
C ALA A 49 -3.27 0.83 9.15
N MET A 50 -1.96 0.62 8.89
CA MET A 50 -0.98 1.70 8.73
C MET A 50 -1.07 2.74 9.86
N ASP A 51 -1.33 2.31 11.11
CA ASP A 51 -1.76 3.22 12.19
C ASP A 51 -0.76 4.34 12.47
N ASP A 52 0.54 4.02 12.56
CA ASP A 52 1.58 5.02 12.80
C ASP A 52 1.74 5.97 11.62
N VAL A 53 1.76 5.43 10.40
CA VAL A 53 1.83 6.22 9.16
C VAL A 53 0.62 7.14 9.02
N ASN A 54 -0.58 6.61 9.24
CA ASN A 54 -1.84 7.35 9.14
C ASN A 54 -1.95 8.43 10.22
N ARG A 55 -1.35 8.22 11.40
CA ARG A 55 -1.25 9.23 12.44
C ARG A 55 -0.39 10.41 12.00
N GLU A 56 0.75 10.16 11.36
CA GLU A 56 1.60 11.23 10.83
C GLU A 56 0.98 11.92 9.60
N ILE A 57 0.22 11.18 8.77
CA ILE A 57 -0.62 11.76 7.72
C ILE A 57 -1.68 12.68 8.33
N ASP A 58 -2.39 12.25 9.37
CA ASP A 58 -3.43 13.04 10.02
C ASP A 58 -2.84 14.32 10.64
N ARG A 59 -1.66 14.25 11.27
CA ARG A 59 -0.96 15.44 11.77
C ARG A 59 -0.57 16.41 10.64
N GLY A 60 -0.01 15.88 9.54
CA GLY A 60 0.26 16.69 8.35
C GLY A 60 -1.01 17.34 7.80
N ASN A 61 -2.13 16.61 7.82
CA ASN A 61 -3.43 17.11 7.40
C ASN A 61 -3.99 18.22 8.30
N ASP A 62 -3.74 18.20 9.60
CA ASP A 62 -4.19 19.27 10.50
C ASP A 62 -3.53 20.61 10.15
N TYR A 63 -2.23 20.59 9.82
CA TYR A 63 -1.54 21.76 9.29
C TYR A 63 -2.10 22.22 7.93
N LEU A 64 -2.32 21.27 7.00
CA LEU A 64 -2.93 21.58 5.70
C LEU A 64 -4.30 22.25 5.87
N ARG A 65 -5.13 21.78 6.81
CA ARG A 65 -6.43 22.39 7.12
C ARG A 65 -6.29 23.79 7.69
N PHE A 66 -5.35 24.00 8.61
CA PHE A 66 -5.07 25.32 9.19
C PHE A 66 -4.73 26.34 8.09
N LYS A 67 -3.94 25.94 7.08
CA LYS A 67 -3.60 26.78 5.92
C LYS A 67 -4.69 26.81 4.83
N GLY A 68 -5.83 26.16 5.03
CA GLY A 68 -6.93 26.12 4.05
C GLY A 68 -6.64 25.29 2.79
N LEU A 69 -5.70 24.35 2.87
CA LEU A 69 -5.29 23.47 1.78
C LEU A 69 -6.08 22.15 1.77
N THR A 70 -6.02 21.44 0.65
CA THR A 70 -6.66 20.12 0.52
C THR A 70 -5.84 19.07 1.27
N THR A 71 -6.52 18.15 1.95
CA THR A 71 -5.89 17.09 2.77
C THR A 71 -5.68 15.81 1.98
N MET A 72 -4.70 15.01 2.40
CA MET A 72 -4.42 13.69 1.87
C MET A 72 -5.29 12.63 2.54
N ASP A 73 -5.73 11.64 1.78
CA ASP A 73 -6.47 10.51 2.34
C ASP A 73 -5.52 9.62 3.17
N ARG A 74 -6.07 8.86 4.13
CA ARG A 74 -5.32 7.83 4.84
C ARG A 74 -4.90 6.70 3.90
N LEU A 75 -3.77 6.06 4.19
CA LEU A 75 -3.27 4.89 3.47
C LEU A 75 -3.99 3.61 3.93
N SER A 76 -5.31 3.57 3.76
CA SER A 76 -6.17 2.50 4.31
C SER A 76 -6.45 1.35 3.34
N SER A 77 -6.08 1.51 2.06
CA SER A 77 -6.36 0.50 1.04
C SER A 77 -5.18 0.34 0.07
N GLY A 78 -5.05 -0.87 -0.45
CA GLY A 78 -4.03 -1.24 -1.42
C GLY A 78 -4.48 -2.39 -2.32
N TYR A 79 -3.59 -2.75 -3.23
CA TYR A 79 -3.77 -3.83 -4.18
C TYR A 79 -2.73 -4.91 -3.93
N ASN A 80 -3.12 -6.16 -4.15
CA ASN A 80 -2.21 -7.28 -4.03
C ASN A 80 -2.20 -8.15 -5.29
N VAL A 81 -1.03 -8.72 -5.56
CA VAL A 81 -0.80 -9.69 -6.63
C VAL A 81 0.02 -10.81 -6.05
N TYR A 82 -0.52 -12.03 -6.02
CA TYR A 82 0.14 -13.18 -5.42
C TYR A 82 0.16 -14.39 -6.35
N GLY A 83 1.30 -15.07 -6.41
CA GLY A 83 1.41 -16.43 -6.90
C GLY A 83 1.54 -17.41 -5.74
N ASP A 84 0.93 -18.58 -5.82
CA ASP A 84 1.09 -19.60 -4.79
C ASP A 84 1.09 -21.03 -5.33
N PHE A 85 1.93 -21.86 -4.74
CA PHE A 85 1.95 -23.30 -4.89
C PHE A 85 1.07 -23.93 -3.80
N LYS A 86 0.28 -24.95 -4.13
CA LYS A 86 -0.49 -25.75 -3.15
C LYS A 86 -0.37 -27.23 -3.48
N THR A 87 -0.21 -28.04 -2.45
CA THR A 87 -0.19 -29.51 -2.54
C THR A 87 -0.86 -30.13 -1.32
N ALA A 88 -1.36 -31.37 -1.46
CA ALA A 88 -1.89 -32.14 -0.35
C ALA A 88 -0.74 -32.65 0.53
N LEU A 89 -0.85 -32.48 1.84
CA LEU A 89 0.05 -33.14 2.79
C LEU A 89 -0.49 -34.54 3.12
N LYS A 90 -1.74 -34.56 3.56
CA LYS A 90 -2.53 -35.75 3.87
C LYS A 90 -3.96 -35.26 4.02
N ASP A 91 -4.91 -35.84 3.30
CA ASP A 91 -6.30 -35.39 3.41
C ASP A 91 -6.79 -35.39 4.86
N PRO A 92 -7.53 -34.34 5.28
CA PRO A 92 -8.00 -33.18 4.51
C PRO A 92 -7.05 -31.95 4.54
N PHE A 93 -5.76 -32.14 4.85
CA PHE A 93 -4.78 -31.07 5.03
C PHE A 93 -3.89 -30.83 3.80
N TYR A 94 -3.70 -29.56 3.50
CA TYR A 94 -2.94 -29.04 2.37
C TYR A 94 -1.94 -28.01 2.87
N ILE A 95 -0.81 -27.89 2.18
CA ILE A 95 0.14 -26.80 2.40
C ILE A 95 0.14 -25.89 1.18
N SER A 96 0.22 -24.58 1.42
CA SER A 96 0.37 -23.56 0.38
C SER A 96 1.55 -22.67 0.69
N LEU A 97 2.41 -22.43 -0.29
CA LEU A 97 3.54 -21.51 -0.21
C LEU A 97 3.38 -20.49 -1.33
N GLY A 98 3.50 -19.21 -1.01
CA GLY A 98 3.31 -18.17 -2.02
C GLY A 98 4.17 -16.94 -1.82
N TYR A 99 4.16 -16.13 -2.87
CA TYR A 99 4.96 -14.94 -3.05
C TYR A 99 4.14 -13.90 -3.81
N GLY A 100 4.31 -12.63 -3.47
CA GLY A 100 3.95 -11.56 -4.37
C GLY A 100 4.08 -10.20 -3.74
N THR A 101 3.28 -9.23 -4.21
CA THR A 101 3.47 -7.82 -3.89
C THR A 101 2.19 -7.21 -3.35
N LEU A 102 2.38 -6.22 -2.48
CA LEU A 102 1.34 -5.39 -1.91
C LEU A 102 1.73 -3.93 -2.14
N THR A 103 0.83 -3.14 -2.71
CA THR A 103 1.05 -1.73 -3.01
C THR A 103 -0.14 -0.91 -2.54
N ALA A 104 0.12 0.20 -1.86
CA ALA A 104 -0.87 1.20 -1.48
C ALA A 104 -0.37 2.59 -1.85
N LEU A 105 -1.29 3.46 -2.25
CA LEU A 105 -1.01 4.83 -2.65
C LEU A 105 -2.12 5.75 -2.16
N SER A 106 -1.73 6.80 -1.47
CA SER A 106 -2.55 7.98 -1.21
C SER A 106 -1.89 9.18 -1.86
N GLU A 107 -2.67 10.00 -2.57
CA GLU A 107 -2.17 11.15 -3.30
C GLU A 107 -3.21 12.27 -3.28
N VAL A 108 -2.73 13.50 -3.10
CA VAL A 108 -3.52 14.72 -3.29
C VAL A 108 -2.76 15.68 -4.19
N SER A 109 -3.46 16.24 -5.18
CA SER A 109 -2.90 17.16 -6.17
C SER A 109 -3.66 18.50 -6.14
N TYR A 110 -2.89 19.57 -6.11
CA TYR A 110 -3.28 20.96 -6.39
C TYR A 110 -2.10 21.60 -7.16
N ASN A 111 -1.68 22.84 -6.85
CA ASN A 111 -0.41 23.41 -7.33
C ASN A 111 0.86 22.61 -6.91
N GLN A 112 0.68 21.59 -6.07
CA GLN A 112 1.69 20.64 -5.62
C GLN A 112 1.04 19.25 -5.50
N ILE A 113 1.84 18.20 -5.64
CA ILE A 113 1.46 16.81 -5.45
C ILE A 113 2.09 16.33 -4.15
N LEU A 114 1.25 15.88 -3.23
CA LEU A 114 1.65 15.18 -2.02
C LEU A 114 1.25 13.72 -2.16
N SER A 115 2.19 12.81 -1.88
CA SER A 115 1.97 11.38 -2.02
C SER A 115 2.52 10.60 -0.83
N ALA A 116 1.82 9.55 -0.45
CA ALA A 116 2.26 8.53 0.48
C ALA A 116 2.05 7.17 -0.18
N LYS A 117 3.14 6.44 -0.42
CA LYS A 117 3.15 5.15 -1.10
C LYS A 117 3.78 4.10 -0.21
N ALA A 118 3.09 2.99 0.03
CA ALA A 118 3.66 1.85 0.72
C ALA A 118 3.70 0.64 -0.21
N ASP A 119 4.85 -0.02 -0.25
CA ASP A 119 5.09 -1.24 -1.01
C ASP A 119 5.69 -2.31 -0.10
N ALA A 120 5.33 -3.57 -0.32
CA ALA A 120 6.00 -4.69 0.33
C ALA A 120 5.94 -5.95 -0.53
N THR A 121 7.02 -6.72 -0.51
CA THR A 121 7.05 -8.10 -0.98
C THR A 121 6.56 -9.02 0.13
N VAL A 122 5.57 -9.85 -0.18
CA VAL A 122 4.91 -10.74 0.78
C VAL A 122 5.28 -12.18 0.43
N ILE A 123 5.89 -12.88 1.38
CA ILE A 123 6.17 -14.32 1.29
C ILE A 123 5.34 -15.00 2.36
N PHE A 124 4.59 -16.04 2.03
CA PHE A 124 3.75 -16.72 3.00
C PHE A 124 3.81 -18.24 2.89
N GLY A 125 3.57 -18.89 4.01
CA GLY A 125 3.35 -20.33 4.07
C GLY A 125 2.15 -20.64 4.95
N ARG A 126 1.20 -21.43 4.42
CA ARG A 126 -0.10 -21.71 5.02
C ARG A 126 -0.35 -23.20 5.16
N LEU A 127 -0.97 -23.58 6.28
CA LEU A 127 -1.66 -24.85 6.42
C LEU A 127 -3.15 -24.62 6.14
N LEU A 128 -3.72 -25.39 5.24
CA LEU A 128 -5.11 -25.31 4.81
C LEU A 128 -5.83 -26.62 5.16
N TYR A 129 -7.02 -26.52 5.70
CA TYR A 129 -7.94 -27.62 5.96
C TYR A 129 -9.08 -27.55 4.94
N ALA A 130 -9.29 -28.62 4.18
CA ALA A 130 -10.42 -28.75 3.28
C ALA A 130 -11.69 -29.01 4.09
N ILE A 131 -12.64 -28.08 4.00
CA ILE A 131 -13.94 -28.21 4.64
C ILE A 131 -14.73 -29.31 3.89
N PRO A 132 -15.24 -30.34 4.59
CA PRO A 132 -16.00 -31.42 3.95
C PRO A 132 -17.31 -30.97 3.29
N TRP A 133 -17.86 -29.83 3.73
CA TRP A 133 -19.04 -29.21 3.14
C TRP A 133 -18.72 -28.57 1.78
N ARG A 134 -19.53 -28.90 0.77
CA ARG A 134 -19.43 -28.34 -0.58
C ARG A 134 -20.67 -27.51 -0.89
N PRO A 135 -20.53 -26.20 -1.16
CA PRO A 135 -21.68 -25.36 -1.52
C PRO A 135 -22.24 -25.69 -2.91
N PHE A 136 -21.41 -26.25 -3.79
CA PHE A 136 -21.74 -26.70 -5.14
C PHE A 136 -20.99 -28.01 -5.43
N GLU A 137 -21.43 -28.82 -6.38
CA GLU A 137 -20.76 -30.10 -6.73
C GLU A 137 -19.28 -29.88 -7.11
N ASN A 138 -19.01 -28.82 -7.86
CA ASN A 138 -17.66 -28.36 -8.26
C ASN A 138 -17.06 -27.32 -7.30
N GLY A 139 -17.64 -27.14 -6.11
CA GLY A 139 -17.20 -26.16 -5.13
C GLY A 139 -16.40 -26.79 -4.00
N ARG A 140 -15.25 -26.20 -3.67
CA ARG A 140 -14.44 -26.58 -2.51
C ARG A 140 -14.16 -25.37 -1.64
N LEU A 141 -14.12 -25.61 -0.33
CA LEU A 141 -13.83 -24.58 0.65
C LEU A 141 -12.66 -25.03 1.52
N PHE A 142 -11.78 -24.10 1.83
CA PHE A 142 -10.64 -24.31 2.69
C PHE A 142 -10.60 -23.21 3.73
N VAL A 143 -10.17 -23.56 4.92
CA VAL A 143 -9.82 -22.60 5.98
C VAL A 143 -8.40 -22.86 6.41
N GLY A 144 -7.67 -21.80 6.75
CA GLY A 144 -6.32 -22.00 7.20
C GLY A 144 -5.62 -20.71 7.54
N GLY A 145 -4.34 -20.86 7.85
CA GLY A 145 -3.50 -19.74 8.20
C GLY A 145 -2.05 -20.15 8.25
N GLY A 146 -1.20 -19.16 8.46
CA GLY A 146 0.23 -19.41 8.56
C GLY A 146 1.06 -18.14 8.58
N GLY A 147 2.37 -18.34 8.60
CA GLY A 147 3.35 -17.27 8.70
C GLY A 147 3.43 -16.44 7.44
N VAL A 148 3.66 -15.14 7.64
CA VAL A 148 3.92 -14.16 6.60
C VAL A 148 5.25 -13.50 6.88
N LEU A 149 6.04 -13.27 5.84
CA LEU A 149 7.24 -12.45 5.88
C LEU A 149 7.05 -11.27 4.93
N LEU A 150 7.38 -10.09 5.42
CA LEU A 150 7.45 -8.87 4.65
C LEU A 150 8.91 -8.60 4.30
N ARG A 151 9.21 -8.53 3.01
CA ARG A 151 10.52 -8.17 2.47
C ARG A 151 10.39 -6.90 1.67
N ASP A 152 11.47 -6.14 1.60
CA ASP A 152 11.54 -4.90 0.83
C ASP A 152 10.34 -3.99 1.13
N ALA A 153 9.97 -3.89 2.41
CA ALA A 153 8.88 -3.02 2.83
C ALA A 153 9.37 -1.59 2.73
N VAL A 154 8.72 -0.78 1.91
CA VAL A 154 9.09 0.62 1.67
C VAL A 154 7.88 1.50 1.90
N LEU A 155 8.07 2.60 2.62
CA LEU A 155 7.16 3.73 2.65
C LEU A 155 7.88 4.92 2.02
N GLU A 156 7.33 5.47 0.94
CA GLU A 156 7.78 6.69 0.30
C GLU A 156 6.76 7.79 0.53
N ILE A 157 7.20 8.88 1.17
CA ILE A 157 6.43 10.12 1.29
C ILE A 157 7.06 11.12 0.34
N GLY A 158 6.28 11.62 -0.61
CA GLY A 158 6.75 12.49 -1.68
C GLY A 158 6.03 13.83 -1.68
N HIS A 159 6.77 14.88 -2.03
CA HIS A 159 6.27 16.20 -2.38
C HIS A 159 6.85 16.61 -3.72
N GLU A 160 5.98 17.02 -4.65
CA GLU A 160 6.36 17.49 -5.97
C GLU A 160 5.63 18.80 -6.28
N ARG A 161 6.34 19.78 -6.83
CA ARG A 161 5.74 21.07 -7.23
C ARG A 161 5.52 21.07 -8.74
N ASP A 162 4.29 21.34 -9.17
CA ASP A 162 3.89 21.31 -10.58
C ASP A 162 4.45 22.52 -11.37
N GLU A 163 4.76 22.32 -12.66
CA GLU A 163 5.29 23.33 -13.58
C GLU A 163 4.32 24.53 -13.74
N GLU A 164 3.01 24.31 -13.60
CA GLU A 164 1.99 25.36 -13.71
C GLU A 164 2.12 26.45 -12.63
N ALA A 165 2.84 26.16 -11.53
CA ALA A 165 3.07 27.12 -10.45
C ALA A 165 3.97 28.31 -10.86
N LYS A 166 4.58 28.30 -12.06
CA LYS A 166 5.61 29.28 -12.49
C LYS A 166 6.82 29.34 -11.54
N VAL A 167 7.11 28.22 -10.89
CA VAL A 167 8.22 28.04 -9.95
C VAL A 167 9.04 26.82 -10.40
N PRO A 168 10.37 26.77 -10.19
CA PRO A 168 11.16 25.60 -10.55
C PRO A 168 10.62 24.32 -9.89
N GLU A 169 10.52 23.25 -10.67
CA GLU A 169 10.13 21.94 -10.20
C GLU A 169 11.13 21.45 -9.13
N ARG A 170 10.59 21.11 -7.96
CA ARG A 170 11.30 20.54 -6.82
C ARG A 170 10.55 19.28 -6.41
N LYS A 171 11.28 18.17 -6.27
CA LYS A 171 10.77 16.88 -5.84
C LYS A 171 11.53 16.41 -4.62
N GLU A 172 10.81 16.17 -3.55
CA GLU A 172 11.35 15.75 -2.26
C GLU A 172 10.72 14.43 -1.88
N ILE A 173 11.54 13.45 -1.53
CA ILE A 173 11.07 12.11 -1.18
C ILE A 173 11.78 11.67 0.08
N ILE A 174 11.03 11.29 1.10
CA ILE A 174 11.53 10.54 2.25
C ILE A 174 11.13 9.08 2.03
N SER A 175 12.11 8.19 2.14
CA SER A 175 11.92 6.74 2.01
C SER A 175 12.31 6.05 3.30
N PHE A 176 11.40 5.25 3.85
CA PHE A 176 11.63 4.34 4.97
C PHE A 176 11.65 2.91 4.43
N LYS A 177 12.68 2.14 4.74
CA LYS A 177 12.84 0.76 4.30
C LYS A 177 12.93 -0.15 5.51
N GLY A 178 12.33 -1.33 5.37
CA GLY A 178 12.26 -2.29 6.45
C GLY A 178 11.95 -3.69 5.99
N SER A 179 11.90 -4.58 6.97
CA SER A 179 11.42 -5.93 6.80
C SER A 179 10.69 -6.39 8.05
N GLY A 180 9.89 -7.44 7.91
CA GLY A 180 8.98 -7.80 8.97
C GLY A 180 8.40 -9.17 8.83
N SER A 181 7.52 -9.50 9.76
CA SER A 181 6.87 -10.80 9.79
C SER A 181 5.50 -10.71 10.44
N GLY A 182 4.75 -11.78 10.32
CA GLY A 182 3.38 -11.80 10.78
C GLY A 182 2.72 -13.13 10.56
N PHE A 183 1.40 -13.12 10.64
CA PHE A 183 0.55 -14.26 10.45
C PHE A 183 -0.70 -13.85 9.66
N GLN A 184 -1.28 -14.77 8.92
CA GLN A 184 -2.55 -14.54 8.23
C GLN A 184 -3.52 -15.70 8.45
N PHE A 185 -4.81 -15.39 8.40
CA PHE A 185 -5.89 -16.36 8.38
C PHE A 185 -6.78 -16.11 7.16
N ASP A 186 -7.14 -17.20 6.48
CA ASP A 186 -7.79 -17.18 5.18
C ASP A 186 -8.95 -18.19 5.10
N ILE A 187 -9.98 -17.79 4.37
CA ILE A 187 -11.02 -18.66 3.81
C ILE A 187 -10.83 -18.65 2.30
N LEU A 188 -10.54 -19.81 1.72
CA LEU A 188 -10.33 -19.98 0.29
C LEU A 188 -11.49 -20.81 -0.30
N GLY A 189 -12.19 -20.24 -1.27
CA GLY A 189 -13.11 -20.95 -2.15
C GLY A 189 -12.45 -21.28 -3.48
N GLU A 190 -12.69 -22.50 -3.96
CA GLU A 190 -12.30 -22.94 -5.29
C GLU A 190 -13.53 -23.47 -6.04
N TYR A 191 -13.69 -23.04 -7.29
CA TYR A 191 -14.72 -23.53 -8.20
C TYR A 191 -14.03 -24.21 -9.39
N LEU A 192 -14.26 -25.51 -9.59
CA LEU A 192 -13.63 -26.29 -10.64
C LEU A 192 -14.18 -25.93 -12.02
N ILE A 193 -13.27 -25.55 -12.92
CA ILE A 193 -13.51 -25.29 -14.34
C ILE A 193 -12.78 -26.40 -15.11
N GLY A 194 -13.39 -27.58 -15.16
CA GLY A 194 -12.77 -28.80 -15.68
C GLY A 194 -11.71 -29.39 -14.75
N ASP A 195 -10.95 -30.36 -15.25
CA ASP A 195 -10.04 -31.16 -14.41
C ASP A 195 -8.73 -30.45 -14.03
N HIS A 196 -8.34 -29.43 -14.79
CA HIS A 196 -7.02 -28.80 -14.68
C HIS A 196 -7.05 -27.35 -14.22
N MET A 197 -8.22 -26.77 -13.97
CA MET A 197 -8.33 -25.35 -13.63
C MET A 197 -9.42 -25.12 -12.59
N THR A 198 -9.17 -24.21 -11.65
CA THR A 198 -10.19 -23.69 -10.74
C THR A 198 -10.16 -22.17 -10.72
N PHE A 199 -11.34 -21.56 -10.67
CA PHE A 199 -11.48 -20.20 -10.19
C PHE A 199 -11.31 -20.18 -8.67
N MET A 200 -10.55 -19.21 -8.15
CA MET A 200 -10.25 -19.07 -6.74
C MET A 200 -10.82 -17.77 -6.19
N MET A 201 -11.27 -17.82 -4.94
CA MET A 201 -11.61 -16.66 -4.13
C MET A 201 -10.96 -16.83 -2.77
N ASN A 202 -10.19 -15.84 -2.33
CA ASN A 202 -9.54 -15.87 -1.04
C ASN A 202 -9.92 -14.62 -0.24
N ALA A 203 -10.46 -14.81 0.96
CA ALA A 203 -10.84 -13.74 1.86
C ALA A 203 -10.20 -14.01 3.23
N GLY A 204 -9.62 -12.99 3.84
CA GLY A 204 -8.89 -13.21 5.09
C GLY A 204 -8.51 -11.94 5.81
N TYR A 205 -7.71 -12.12 6.86
CA TYR A 205 -7.08 -11.03 7.59
C TYR A 205 -5.60 -11.36 7.79
N ARG A 206 -4.74 -10.39 7.54
CA ARG A 206 -3.30 -10.47 7.78
C ARG A 206 -2.93 -9.58 8.96
N PHE A 207 -2.10 -10.10 9.85
CA PHE A 207 -1.42 -9.35 10.91
C PHE A 207 0.06 -9.33 10.56
N ALA A 208 0.58 -8.25 10.00
CA ALA A 208 1.97 -8.17 9.57
C ALA A 208 2.50 -6.75 9.66
N THR A 209 3.56 -6.59 10.44
CA THR A 209 4.25 -5.32 10.67
C THR A 209 5.67 -5.41 10.14
N ALA A 210 6.24 -4.28 9.72
CA ALA A 210 7.63 -4.15 9.36
C ALA A 210 8.24 -2.95 10.09
N ASP A 211 9.30 -3.23 10.84
CA ASP A 211 10.10 -2.18 11.46
C ASP A 211 11.06 -1.64 10.39
N TYR A 212 11.16 -0.32 10.26
CA TYR A 212 12.16 0.26 9.37
C TYR A 212 13.55 0.13 10.00
N ASP A 213 14.53 -0.20 9.19
CA ASP A 213 15.95 -0.31 9.56
C ASP A 213 16.81 0.74 8.85
N ASP A 214 16.32 1.30 7.76
CA ASP A 214 16.99 2.31 6.97
C ASP A 214 16.01 3.41 6.53
N TRP A 215 16.51 4.64 6.42
CA TRP A 215 15.74 5.75 5.86
C TRP A 215 16.64 6.69 5.07
N SER A 216 16.06 7.36 4.08
CA SER A 216 16.79 8.27 3.22
C SER A 216 15.92 9.43 2.75
N ILE A 217 16.56 10.54 2.40
CA ILE A 217 15.91 11.69 1.78
C ILE A 217 16.55 11.93 0.43
N ALA A 218 15.74 12.06 -0.61
CA ALA A 218 16.16 12.47 -1.94
C ALA A 218 15.48 13.78 -2.30
N ILE A 219 16.28 14.82 -2.53
CA ILE A 219 15.83 16.11 -3.06
C ILE A 219 16.34 16.22 -4.49
N ARG A 220 15.43 16.37 -5.44
CA ARG A 220 15.72 16.55 -6.87
C ARG A 220 15.18 17.90 -7.32
N HIS A 221 15.99 18.60 -8.09
CA HIS A 221 15.60 19.86 -8.75
C HIS A 221 15.58 19.61 -10.26
N ALA A 222 14.56 20.11 -10.95
CA ALA A 222 14.62 20.15 -12.41
C ALA A 222 15.63 21.21 -12.84
N ASP A 223 16.60 20.78 -13.63
CA ASP A 223 17.62 21.52 -14.38
C ASP A 223 18.17 22.83 -13.76
N HIS A 224 19.45 22.80 -13.37
CA HIS A 224 20.21 23.96 -12.87
C HIS A 224 20.28 25.16 -13.82
N GLN A 225 19.76 25.08 -15.05
CA GLN A 225 19.70 26.22 -15.97
C GLN A 225 18.66 27.28 -15.56
N ALA A 226 17.61 26.92 -14.81
CA ALA A 226 16.65 27.89 -14.27
C ALA A 226 17.25 28.76 -13.15
N TYR A 227 18.25 28.25 -12.42
CA TYR A 227 18.94 28.99 -11.36
C TYR A 227 19.87 30.09 -11.88
N ARG A 228 20.36 30.01 -13.14
CA ARG A 228 21.18 31.08 -13.73
C ARG A 228 20.40 32.34 -14.11
N GLY A 229 19.07 32.28 -14.11
CA GLY A 229 18.22 33.46 -14.21
C GLY A 229 17.96 34.16 -12.87
N ILE A 230 18.31 33.54 -11.75
CA ILE A 230 18.02 34.04 -10.39
C ILE A 230 19.04 35.08 -9.92
N ASP A 231 20.23 35.14 -10.53
CA ASP A 231 21.15 36.29 -10.36
C ASP A 231 20.53 37.61 -10.86
N ALA A 232 19.44 37.56 -11.64
CA ALA A 232 18.67 38.73 -12.07
C ALA A 232 17.46 39.06 -11.15
N PHE A 233 17.19 38.25 -10.13
CA PHE A 233 16.14 38.45 -9.12
C PHE A 233 16.71 38.68 -7.71
N ALA A 234 18.03 38.86 -7.59
CA ALA A 234 18.74 39.05 -6.32
C ALA A 234 18.30 40.30 -5.51
N ASP A 235 17.48 41.18 -6.09
CA ASP A 235 16.98 42.38 -5.42
C ASP A 235 15.65 42.16 -4.67
N ASP A 236 14.99 41.01 -4.85
CA ASP A 236 13.69 40.73 -4.21
C ASP A 236 13.82 39.57 -3.20
N GLU A 237 14.38 39.89 -2.03
CA GLU A 237 14.53 38.98 -0.89
C GLU A 237 13.21 38.24 -0.59
N GLN A 238 12.06 38.89 -0.76
CA GLN A 238 10.75 38.29 -0.54
C GLN A 238 10.44 37.10 -1.48
N LEU A 239 10.91 37.14 -2.72
CA LEU A 239 10.76 36.03 -3.66
C LEU A 239 11.70 34.89 -3.27
N PHE A 240 12.96 35.18 -2.91
CA PHE A 240 13.91 34.17 -2.46
C PHE A 240 13.43 33.42 -1.20
N TRP A 241 12.85 34.13 -0.23
CA TRP A 241 12.22 33.54 0.96
C TRP A 241 10.91 32.81 0.60
N ALA A 242 10.03 33.39 -0.21
CA ALA A 242 8.84 32.67 -0.71
C ALA A 242 9.17 31.39 -1.53
N TYR A 243 10.36 31.32 -2.15
CA TYR A 243 10.87 30.12 -2.83
C TYR A 243 11.47 29.08 -1.88
N ARG A 244 11.95 29.52 -0.71
CA ARG A 244 12.50 28.67 0.36
C ARG A 244 11.39 28.12 1.28
N ASP A 245 10.35 28.90 1.56
CA ASP A 245 9.42 28.73 2.71
C ASP A 245 8.15 27.91 2.41
N ILE A 246 8.03 27.30 1.23
CA ILE A 246 7.04 26.22 1.05
C ILE A 246 7.77 24.89 1.21
N ASP A 247 8.32 24.71 2.41
CA ASP A 247 8.90 23.46 2.87
C ASP A 247 7.82 22.38 2.93
N ALA A 248 8.19 21.15 2.60
CA ALA A 248 7.25 20.06 2.42
C ALA A 248 6.58 19.67 3.74
N PHE A 249 5.48 20.35 4.06
CA PHE A 249 4.76 20.26 5.34
C PHE A 249 4.36 18.84 5.73
N LEU A 250 4.00 18.00 4.75
CA LEU A 250 3.73 16.58 4.98
C LEU A 250 5.00 15.83 5.35
N LEU A 251 6.15 16.14 4.75
CA LEU A 251 7.43 15.51 5.08
C LEU A 251 7.86 15.85 6.51
N HIS A 252 7.55 17.05 6.98
CA HIS A 252 7.83 17.47 8.36
C HIS A 252 7.07 16.64 9.41
N SER A 253 5.86 16.13 9.14
CA SER A 253 5.18 15.28 10.14
C SER A 253 5.89 13.95 10.35
N PHE A 254 6.62 13.45 9.34
CA PHE A 254 7.44 12.24 9.44
C PHE A 254 8.84 12.48 10.01
N LEU A 255 9.14 13.72 10.39
CA LEU A 255 10.44 14.16 10.89
C LEU A 255 10.30 14.86 12.27
N GLN A 256 11.22 14.58 13.19
CA GLN A 256 11.32 15.21 14.52
C GLN A 256 12.46 16.22 14.57
N ASP A 257 12.18 17.42 15.09
CA ASP A 257 13.23 18.29 15.62
C ASP A 257 13.72 17.70 16.96
N PRO A 258 15.03 17.41 17.12
CA PRO A 258 15.57 16.88 18.36
C PRO A 258 15.43 17.80 19.60
N GLY A 259 14.99 19.06 19.45
CA GLY A 259 14.96 20.03 20.55
C GLY A 259 13.62 20.71 20.86
N ASN A 260 12.67 20.77 19.92
CA ASN A 260 11.39 21.46 20.12
C ASN A 260 10.38 20.93 19.11
N ARG A 261 9.44 20.10 19.55
CA ARG A 261 8.23 19.86 18.75
C ARG A 261 7.33 21.07 18.95
N PRO A 262 7.04 21.85 17.90
CA PRO A 262 6.08 22.93 18.01
C PRO A 262 4.71 22.31 18.31
N ASP A 263 4.01 22.83 19.33
CA ASP A 263 2.63 22.45 19.59
C ASP A 263 1.78 22.90 18.39
N PRO A 264 0.98 22.02 17.75
CA PRO A 264 0.12 22.43 16.63
C PRO A 264 -0.90 23.52 17.01
N ASP A 265 -1.21 23.68 18.30
CA ASP A 265 -2.08 24.75 18.81
C ASP A 265 -1.34 26.09 19.07
N ASP A 266 -0.01 26.11 18.91
CA ASP A 266 0.81 27.31 19.06
C ASP A 266 0.96 28.03 17.70
N GLU A 267 0.23 29.14 17.55
CA GLU A 267 0.22 29.97 16.34
C GLU A 267 1.61 30.54 15.99
N GLU A 268 2.51 30.70 16.96
CA GLU A 268 3.86 31.22 16.73
C GLU A 268 4.76 30.14 16.11
N ALA A 269 4.57 28.91 16.57
CA ALA A 269 5.18 27.68 16.05
C ALA A 269 4.66 27.28 14.66
N ALA A 270 3.37 27.46 14.37
CA ALA A 270 2.75 27.19 13.07
C ALA A 270 3.08 28.22 11.97
N ASN A 271 3.73 29.32 12.35
CA ASN A 271 4.21 30.38 11.46
C ASN A 271 5.73 30.50 11.39
N ALA A 272 6.48 29.73 12.20
CA ALA A 272 7.92 29.64 12.09
C ALA A 272 8.29 28.68 10.95
N ASP A 273 9.17 29.11 10.05
CA ASP A 273 9.79 28.22 9.06
C ASP A 273 10.43 27.06 9.82
N GLY A 274 9.93 25.85 9.57
CA GLY A 274 10.48 24.65 10.19
C GLY A 274 11.98 24.55 9.89
N PRO A 275 12.80 23.95 10.77
CA PRO A 275 14.20 23.74 10.46
C PRO A 275 14.29 22.90 9.17
N PRO A 276 15.26 23.18 8.27
CA PRO A 276 15.30 22.56 6.96
C PRO A 276 15.34 21.03 7.08
N ILE A 277 14.63 20.33 6.20
CA ILE A 277 14.39 18.87 6.25
C ILE A 277 15.66 18.04 6.49
N ASN A 278 16.81 18.48 5.97
CA ASN A 278 18.11 17.84 6.15
C ASN A 278 18.70 17.94 7.57
N THR A 279 18.10 18.72 8.45
CA THR A 279 18.51 18.91 9.86
C THR A 279 17.61 18.15 10.84
N LEU A 280 16.51 17.57 10.37
CA LEU A 280 15.55 16.85 11.19
C LEU A 280 15.90 15.36 11.31
N LYS A 281 15.53 14.77 12.44
CA LYS A 281 15.61 13.32 12.66
C LYS A 281 14.31 12.67 12.20
N VAL A 282 14.30 11.37 11.96
CA VAL A 282 13.06 10.62 11.71
C VAL A 282 12.26 10.44 12.99
N VAL A 283 10.93 10.30 12.88
CA VAL A 283 10.09 9.90 14.00
C VAL A 283 10.53 8.55 14.58
N ASP A 284 10.94 8.56 15.84
CA ASP A 284 11.22 7.35 16.61
C ASP A 284 9.99 6.42 16.58
N ASN A 285 10.21 5.14 16.25
CA ASN A 285 9.21 4.07 16.27
C ASN A 285 8.07 4.13 15.23
N LEU A 286 8.29 4.70 14.04
CA LEU A 286 7.34 4.55 12.92
C LEU A 286 7.23 3.06 12.49
N ASN A 287 6.12 2.37 12.79
CA ASN A 287 5.91 1.00 12.30
C ASN A 287 5.13 0.97 10.98
N LEU A 288 5.59 0.18 10.01
CA LEU A 288 4.85 -0.07 8.77
C LEU A 288 3.87 -1.22 8.98
N ASP A 289 2.65 -0.89 9.40
CA ASP A 289 1.61 -1.88 9.69
C ASP A 289 0.78 -2.24 8.44
N PHE A 290 1.16 -3.34 7.79
CA PHE A 290 0.47 -3.92 6.64
C PHE A 290 -0.67 -4.88 7.04
N SER A 291 -1.10 -4.83 8.30
CA SER A 291 -2.24 -5.60 8.80
C SER A 291 -3.55 -5.12 8.20
N GLY A 292 -4.49 -6.04 7.99
CA GLY A 292 -5.82 -5.70 7.51
C GLY A 292 -6.54 -6.82 6.78
N ALA A 293 -7.81 -6.54 6.46
CA ALA A 293 -8.66 -7.45 5.71
C ALA A 293 -8.22 -7.52 4.25
N ARG A 294 -8.35 -8.68 3.62
CA ARG A 294 -7.98 -8.88 2.21
C ARG A 294 -9.02 -9.68 1.47
N PHE A 295 -9.18 -9.37 0.19
CA PHE A 295 -10.04 -10.09 -0.72
C PHE A 295 -9.38 -10.22 -2.08
N GLU A 296 -9.27 -11.45 -2.56
CA GLU A 296 -8.51 -11.84 -3.74
C GLU A 296 -9.34 -12.78 -4.61
N VAL A 297 -9.17 -12.67 -5.92
CA VAL A 297 -9.70 -13.62 -6.89
C VAL A 297 -8.61 -14.06 -7.85
N GLY A 298 -8.73 -15.26 -8.38
CA GLY A 298 -7.64 -15.83 -9.16
C GLY A 298 -7.99 -17.07 -9.95
N LEU A 299 -6.97 -17.62 -10.61
CA LEU A 299 -7.03 -18.89 -11.30
C LEU A 299 -5.93 -19.79 -10.76
N ARG A 300 -6.26 -21.07 -10.57
CA ARG A 300 -5.32 -22.11 -10.18
C ARG A 300 -5.34 -23.24 -11.19
N PHE A 301 -4.16 -23.68 -11.56
CA PHE A 301 -3.92 -24.74 -12.51
C PHE A 301 -3.38 -25.97 -11.78
N TYR A 302 -3.92 -27.15 -12.08
CA TYR A 302 -3.55 -28.42 -11.46
C TYR A 302 -2.67 -29.23 -12.39
N PHE A 303 -1.61 -29.78 -11.82
CA PHE A 303 -0.60 -30.58 -12.48
C PHE A 303 -0.43 -31.90 -11.70
N PHE A 304 -0.32 -32.99 -12.46
CA PHE A 304 -0.05 -34.36 -11.99
C PHE A 304 -1.07 -34.88 -10.96
#